data_AF-A0A1F8E9B6-F1
#
_entry.id   AF-A0A1F8E9B6-F1
#
_cell.length_a   1.000
_cell.length_b   1.000
_cell.length_c   1.000
_cell.angle_alpha   90.00
_cell.angle_beta   90.00
_cell.angle_gamma   90.00
#
_symmetry.space_group_name_H-M   'P 1'
#
loop_
_entity.id
_entity.type
_entity.pdbx_description
1 polymer ?
#
loop_
_entity_poly.entity_id
_entity_poly.type
_entity_poly.pdbx_seq_one_letter_code
_entity_poly.pdbx_strand_id
1 'polypeptide(L)' 'MQKIATKVFVWASISFAIIGMIMVLTTSENTGPNPTMLRFLFASVIVILTSFALSVASKYLNGKS' A
#
# COMPACT_ATOMS: atom_id res chain seq x y z
N MET A 1 0.51 -18.58 -4.44
CA MET A 1 1.03 -17.43 -3.68
C MET A 1 1.03 -16.13 -4.47
N GLN A 2 1.67 -16.07 -5.65
CA GLN A 2 1.79 -14.82 -6.41
C GLN A 2 0.45 -14.16 -6.79
N LYS A 3 -0.56 -14.91 -7.24
CA LYS A 3 -1.89 -14.35 -7.59
C LYS A 3 -2.59 -13.67 -6.41
N ILE A 4 -2.36 -14.15 -5.18
CA ILE A 4 -2.92 -13.55 -3.96
C ILE A 4 -2.16 -12.28 -3.59
N ALA A 5 -0.83 -12.31 -3.62
CA ALA A 5 0.01 -11.13 -3.38
C ALA A 5 -0.32 -9.99 -4.37
N THR A 6 -0.53 -10.31 -5.65
CA THR A 6 -0.96 -9.31 -6.66
C THR A 6 -2.34 -8.75 -6.36
N LYS A 7 -3.31 -9.58 -5.94
CA LYS A 7 -4.64 -9.07 -5.55
C LYS A 7 -4.55 -8.12 -4.35
N VAL A 8 -3.82 -8.51 -3.30
CA VAL A 8 -3.63 -7.68 -2.09
C VAL A 8 -2.93 -6.36 -2.44
N PHE A 9 -1.90 -6.41 -3.30
CA PHE A 9 -1.22 -5.23 -3.81
C PHE A 9 -2.18 -4.25 -4.50
N VAL A 10 -3.08 -4.73 -5.37
CA VAL A 10 -4.04 -3.88 -6.08
C VAL A 10 -5.01 -3.21 -5.11
N TRP A 11 -5.60 -3.97 -4.19
CA TRP A 11 -6.52 -3.40 -3.19
C TRP A 11 -5.82 -2.38 -2.28
N ALA A 12 -4.60 -2.67 -1.83
CA ALA A 12 -3.82 -1.75 -1.02
C ALA A 12 -3.45 -0.46 -1.79
N SER A 13 -3.14 -0.57 -3.09
CA SER A 13 -2.85 0.58 -3.95
C SER A 13 -4.07 1.47 -4.15
N ILE A 14 -5.26 0.88 -4.34
CA ILE A 14 -6.52 1.62 -4.44
C ILE A 14 -6.80 2.36 -3.12
N SER A 15 -6.68 1.68 -1.98
CA SER A 15 -6.86 2.30 -0.66
C SER A 15 -5.86 3.44 -0.41
N PHE A 16 -4.58 3.24 -0.76
CA PHE A 16 -3.56 4.28 -0.68
C PHE A 16 -3.93 5.52 -1.52
N ALA A 17 -4.41 5.33 -2.75
CA ALA A 17 -4.83 6.42 -3.61
C ALA A 17 -6.02 7.19 -3.03
N ILE A 18 -7.04 6.48 -2.51
CA ILE A 18 -8.22 7.11 -1.89
C ILE A 18 -7.80 7.90 -0.65
N ILE A 19 -7.03 7.29 0.26
CA ILE A 19 -6.61 7.93 1.51
C ILE A 19 -5.69 9.12 1.23
N GLY A 20 -4.74 8.98 0.31
CA GLY A 20 -3.85 10.07 -0.10
C GLY A 20 -4.62 11.22 -0.75
N MET A 21 -5.61 10.93 -1.59
CA MET A 21 -6.44 11.96 -2.22
C MET A 21 -7.29 12.70 -1.18
N ILE A 22 -7.95 11.99 -0.27
CA ILE A 22 -8.70 12.64 0.81
C ILE A 22 -7.76 13.50 1.68
N MET A 23 -6.55 13.00 1.98
CA MET A 23 -5.57 13.76 2.76
C MET A 23 -5.16 15.06 2.06
N VAL A 24 -4.91 15.03 0.75
CA VAL A 24 -4.59 16.23 -0.04
C VAL A 24 -5.75 17.22 -0.04
N LEU A 25 -6.99 16.73 -0.18
CA LEU A 25 -8.18 17.59 -0.21
C LEU A 25 -8.57 18.17 1.15
N THR A 26 -8.21 17.50 2.25
CA THR A 26 -8.61 17.88 3.62
C THR A 26 -7.51 18.56 4.42
N THR A 27 -6.27 18.55 3.92
CA THR A 27 -5.14 19.21 4.60
C THR A 27 -5.28 20.72 4.50
N SER A 28 -5.37 21.37 5.66
CA SER A 28 -5.31 22.82 5.78
C SER A 28 -3.87 23.27 6.04
N GLU A 29 -3.45 24.35 5.39
CA GLU A 29 -2.08 24.90 5.49
C GLU A 29 -1.70 25.27 6.94
N ASN A 30 -2.68 25.65 7.76
CA ASN A 30 -2.45 26.09 9.15
C ASN A 30 -2.37 24.95 10.17
N THR A 31 -2.88 23.76 9.85
CA THR A 31 -2.98 22.63 10.80
C THR A 31 -2.13 21.44 10.37
N GLY A 32 -1.70 21.41 9.11
CA GLY A 32 -0.95 20.31 8.54
C GLY A 32 -1.80 19.05 8.35
N PRO A 33 -1.18 17.94 7.90
CA PRO A 33 -1.90 16.71 7.58
C PRO A 33 -2.39 16.00 8.84
N ASN A 34 -3.61 15.47 8.82
CA ASN A 34 -4.16 14.73 9.96
C ASN A 34 -3.26 13.51 10.30
N PRO A 35 -2.75 13.39 11.54
CA PRO A 35 -1.79 12.35 11.92
C PRO A 35 -2.37 10.93 11.79
N THR A 36 -3.69 10.78 11.96
CA THR A 36 -4.37 9.48 11.78
C THR A 36 -4.38 9.07 10.32
N MET A 37 -4.70 9.99 9.40
CA MET A 37 -4.61 9.73 7.95
C MET A 37 -3.17 9.41 7.53
N LEU A 38 -2.18 10.09 8.11
CA LEU A 38 -0.78 9.87 7.77
C LEU A 38 -0.35 8.44 8.14
N ARG A 39 -0.76 7.96 9.32
CA ARG A 39 -0.53 6.57 9.76
C ARG A 39 -1.20 5.56 8.83
N PHE A 40 -2.44 5.80 8.41
CA PHE A 40 -3.13 4.94 7.44
C PHE A 40 -2.44 4.92 6.07
N LEU A 41 -1.94 6.07 5.62
CA LEU A 41 -1.19 6.19 4.37
C LEU A 41 0.10 5.36 4.43
N PHE A 42 0.88 5.48 5.52
CA PHE A 42 2.09 4.66 5.71
C PHE A 42 1.79 3.17 5.90
N ALA A 43 0.73 2.82 6.62
CA ALA A 43 0.31 1.42 6.75
C ALA A 43 0.00 0.81 5.37
N SER A 44 -0.68 1.57 4.50
CA SER A 44 -0.97 1.15 3.13
C SER A 44 0.32 0.92 2.33
N VAL A 45 1.31 1.82 2.45
CA VAL A 45 2.64 1.67 1.81
C VAL A 45 3.35 0.40 2.28
N ILE A 46 3.33 0.10 3.58
CA ILE A 46 3.95 -1.13 4.11
C ILE A 46 3.29 -2.37 3.49
N VAL A 47 1.96 -2.40 3.39
CA VAL A 47 1.23 -3.52 2.77
C VAL A 47 1.57 -3.67 1.28
N ILE A 48 1.69 -2.55 0.55
CA ILE A 48 2.08 -2.54 -0.87
C ILE A 48 3.49 -3.13 -1.03
N LEU A 49 4.46 -2.64 -0.26
CA LEU A 49 5.85 -3.07 -0.34
C LEU A 49 6.04 -4.54 0.04
N THR A 50 5.40 -4.98 1.13
CA THR A 50 5.45 -6.39 1.56
C THR A 50 4.79 -7.32 0.54
N SER A 51 3.66 -6.91 -0.05
CA SER A 51 3.00 -7.67 -1.11
C SER A 51 3.87 -7.78 -2.37
N PHE A 52 4.57 -6.70 -2.72
CA PHE A 52 5.50 -6.69 -3.85
C PHE A 52 6.69 -7.62 -3.59
N ALA A 53 7.32 -7.52 -2.41
CA ALA A 53 8.42 -8.39 -2.02
C ALA A 53 8.01 -9.87 -2.03
N LEU A 54 6.82 -10.20 -1.50
CA LEU A 54 6.30 -11.57 -1.50
C LEU A 54 6.01 -12.10 -2.91
N SER A 55 5.51 -11.23 -3.82
CA SER A 55 5.30 -11.57 -5.24
C SER A 55 6.61 -11.92 -5.94
N VAL A 56 7.68 -11.15 -5.66
CA VAL A 56 9.03 -11.42 -6.18
C VAL A 56 9.62 -12.69 -5.57
N ALA A 57 9.60 -12.85 -4.24
CA ALA A 57 10.09 -14.04 -3.56
C ALA A 57 9.39 -15.32 -4.03
N SER A 58 8.08 -15.25 -4.27
CA SER A 58 7.30 -16.38 -4.82
C SER A 58 7.82 -16.84 -6.17
N LYS A 59 8.34 -15.94 -7.03
CA LYS A 59 8.94 -16.34 -8.33
C LYS A 59 10.22 -17.15 -8.15
N TYR A 60 11.07 -16.77 -7.18
CA TYR A 60 12.30 -17.50 -6.89
C TYR A 60 12.03 -18.85 -6.23
N LEU A 61 10.98 -18.94 -5.40
CA LEU A 61 10.58 -20.19 -4.75
C LEU A 61 9.91 -21.18 -5.71
N ASN A 62 9.09 -20.70 -6.66
CA ASN A 62 8.44 -21.55 -7.67
C ASN A 62 9.34 -21.90 -8.87
N GLY A 63 10.54 -21.31 -8.98
CA GLY A 63 11.52 -21.60 -10.02
C GLY A 63 12.39 -22.84 -9.77
N LYS A 64 12.12 -23.61 -8.70
CA LYS A 64 12.69 -24.94 -8.47
C LYS A 64 11.68 -26.03 -8.83
N SER A 65 11.63 -26.36 -10.11
CA SER A 65 11.47 -27.72 -10.63
C SER A 65 12.02 -27.79 -12.04
#